data_AF-A0A2S6R8I4-F1
#
_entry.id   AF-A0A2S6R8I4-F1
#
_cell.length_a   1.000
_cell.length_b   1.000
_cell.length_c   1.000
_cell.angle_alpha   90.00
_cell.angle_beta   90.00
_cell.angle_gamma   90.00
#
_symmetry.space_group_name_H-M   'P 1'
#
loop_
_entity.id
_entity.type
_entity.pdbx_description
1 polymer ?
#
loop_
_entity_poly.entity_id
_entity_poly.type
_entity_poly.pdbx_seq_one_letter_code
_entity_poly.pdbx_strand_id
1 'polypeptide(L)'
;MLLMFCAALVLGACEYVERPENAAERRFTWFSYLAGEDLKESCRSHAPPRYRFIYNAIFSEQVRTYEINGLPDGGGGMIDAEILSSKVSPDFLLHFPNWPWSGKRAVAQLNDVEMNLLRTSLEASGFFDSPPLGKILDSHSFYWLVSACEGNRFHLNAWVHPSPEFANIRFVDVLQRLDGTKVALPEARDLPAEETEFRPRPAVAQDGGYFRFFAEIVPDGLRAAAWP
;
A
#
# COMPACT_ATOMS: atom_id res chain seq x y z
N MET A 1 -35.72 24.65 -44.96
CA MET A 1 -34.37 24.22 -45.37
C MET A 1 -33.36 25.15 -44.72
N LEU A 2 -32.86 24.80 -43.53
CA LEU A 2 -31.52 25.16 -43.07
C LEU A 2 -31.12 24.15 -41.97
N LEU A 3 -30.09 23.36 -42.29
CA LEU A 3 -29.42 22.35 -41.46
C LEU A 3 -28.80 23.00 -40.21
N MET A 4 -28.97 22.42 -39.01
CA MET A 4 -28.14 21.37 -38.39
C MET A 4 -26.69 21.82 -38.11
N PHE A 5 -26.35 21.99 -36.83
CA PHE A 5 -25.05 21.60 -36.25
C PHE A 5 -25.15 21.60 -34.70
N CYS A 6 -25.64 20.49 -34.14
CA CYS A 6 -25.44 20.18 -32.71
C CYS A 6 -24.07 19.50 -32.58
N ALA A 7 -23.04 20.28 -32.30
CA ALA A 7 -21.74 19.73 -31.90
C ALA A 7 -21.81 19.34 -30.42
N ALA A 8 -22.10 18.07 -30.15
CA ALA A 8 -21.94 17.48 -28.83
C ALA A 8 -20.45 17.29 -28.54
N LEU A 9 -19.88 18.20 -27.75
CA LEU A 9 -18.58 18.04 -27.12
C LEU A 9 -18.68 16.93 -26.05
N VAL A 10 -18.36 15.70 -26.44
CA VAL A 10 -18.05 14.63 -25.50
C VAL A 10 -16.63 14.89 -25.00
N LEU A 11 -16.50 15.66 -23.92
CA LEU A 11 -15.27 15.73 -23.16
C LEU A 11 -15.16 14.42 -22.38
N GLY A 12 -14.32 13.51 -22.88
CA GLY A 12 -13.89 12.35 -22.13
C GLY A 12 -13.23 12.81 -20.83
N ALA A 13 -13.78 12.37 -19.70
CA ALA A 13 -13.11 12.46 -18.42
C ALA A 13 -11.90 11.52 -18.45
N CYS A 14 -10.76 12.02 -18.92
CA CYS A 14 -9.50 11.58 -18.35
C CYS A 14 -9.54 12.02 -16.90
N GLU A 15 -9.75 11.07 -15.99
CA GLU A 15 -9.65 11.30 -14.56
C GLU A 15 -8.18 11.61 -14.25
N TYR A 16 -7.79 12.86 -14.49
CA TYR A 16 -6.52 13.41 -14.05
C TYR A 16 -6.66 13.59 -12.55
N VAL A 17 -6.18 12.61 -11.79
CA VAL A 17 -6.09 12.71 -10.32
C VAL A 17 -5.14 13.86 -10.03
N GLU A 18 -5.68 15.01 -9.62
CA GLU A 18 -4.89 16.17 -9.22
C GLU A 18 -3.97 15.79 -8.06
N ARG A 19 -2.67 16.03 -8.24
CA ARG A 19 -1.65 15.76 -7.22
C ARG A 19 -1.81 16.80 -6.10
N PRO A 20 -1.92 16.39 -4.82
CA PRO A 20 -2.18 17.35 -3.74
C PRO A 20 -1.00 18.33 -3.54
N GLU A 21 -1.30 19.60 -3.29
CA GLU A 21 -0.30 20.67 -3.33
C GLU A 21 0.51 20.81 -2.03
N ASN A 22 -0.04 20.42 -0.88
CA ASN A 22 0.60 20.60 0.42
C ASN A 22 0.82 19.29 1.22
N ALA A 23 1.74 19.32 2.19
CA ALA A 23 2.16 18.13 2.93
C ALA A 23 1.07 17.54 3.82
N ALA A 24 0.13 18.35 4.33
CA ALA A 24 -0.96 17.87 5.16
C ALA A 24 -1.96 17.05 4.33
N GLU A 25 -2.41 17.59 3.19
CA GLU A 25 -3.26 16.86 2.24
C GLU A 25 -2.60 15.58 1.76
N ARG A 26 -1.30 15.61 1.47
CA ARG A 26 -0.53 14.43 1.07
C ARG A 26 -0.43 13.36 2.16
N ARG A 27 -0.36 13.75 3.44
CA ARG A 27 -0.45 12.80 4.57
C ARG A 27 -1.84 12.18 4.65
N PHE A 28 -2.90 12.96 4.43
CA PHE A 28 -4.26 12.44 4.35
C PHE A 28 -4.41 11.48 3.16
N THR A 29 -3.81 11.77 2.00
CA THR A 29 -3.83 10.82 0.87
C THR A 29 -3.06 9.54 1.15
N TRP A 30 -1.93 9.60 1.87
CA TRP A 30 -1.23 8.40 2.30
C TRP A 30 -2.06 7.53 3.25
N PHE A 31 -2.69 8.12 4.26
CA PHE A 31 -3.51 7.33 5.19
C PHE A 31 -4.76 6.77 4.51
N SER A 32 -5.39 7.51 3.60
CA SER A 32 -6.47 6.99 2.74
C SER A 32 -5.98 5.86 1.83
N TYR A 33 -4.76 5.97 1.30
CA TYR A 33 -4.11 4.94 0.49
C TYR A 33 -3.85 3.67 1.30
N LEU A 34 -3.28 3.79 2.51
CA LEU A 34 -3.11 2.68 3.45
C LEU A 34 -4.47 2.04 3.79
N ALA A 35 -5.49 2.86 4.05
CA ALA A 35 -6.85 2.41 4.38
C ALA A 35 -7.58 1.74 3.20
N GLY A 36 -7.05 1.88 1.98
CA GLY A 36 -7.62 1.31 0.77
C GLY A 36 -8.96 1.94 0.39
N GLU A 37 -9.16 3.24 0.66
CA GLU A 37 -10.44 3.92 0.37
C GLU A 37 -10.81 3.85 -1.12
N ASP A 38 -9.82 3.94 -2.02
CA ASP A 38 -10.01 3.78 -3.46
C ASP A 38 -10.38 2.33 -3.84
N LEU A 39 -9.86 1.32 -3.13
CA LEU A 39 -10.24 -0.08 -3.31
C LEU A 39 -11.68 -0.34 -2.82
N LYS A 40 -12.09 0.27 -1.70
CA LYS A 40 -13.47 0.19 -1.20
C LYS A 40 -14.45 0.75 -2.22
N GLU A 41 -14.14 1.89 -2.82
CA GLU A 41 -14.98 2.49 -3.85
C GLU A 41 -15.04 1.63 -5.12
N SER A 42 -13.88 1.08 -5.54
CA SER A 42 -13.79 0.13 -6.65
C SER A 42 -14.65 -1.12 -6.42
N CYS A 43 -14.74 -1.63 -5.19
CA CYS A 43 -15.60 -2.77 -4.86
C CYS A 43 -17.08 -2.51 -5.05
N ARG A 44 -17.55 -1.32 -4.68
CA ARG A 44 -18.96 -0.93 -4.83
C ARG A 44 -19.38 -0.94 -6.30
N SER A 45 -18.41 -0.69 -7.19
CA SER A 45 -18.60 -0.64 -8.65
C SER A 45 -18.48 -2.00 -9.34
N HIS A 46 -18.36 -3.12 -8.61
CA HIS A 46 -18.17 -4.47 -9.17
C HIS A 46 -16.95 -4.59 -10.12
N ALA A 47 -15.88 -3.86 -9.79
CA ALA A 47 -14.65 -3.89 -10.56
C ALA A 47 -13.97 -5.28 -10.51
N PRO A 48 -13.07 -5.59 -11.47
CA PRO A 48 -12.20 -6.76 -11.38
C PRO A 48 -11.41 -6.80 -10.06
N PRO A 49 -10.91 -7.97 -9.62
CA PRO A 49 -10.16 -8.09 -8.38
C PRO A 49 -8.96 -7.14 -8.33
N ARG A 50 -8.77 -6.45 -7.20
CA ARG A 50 -7.63 -5.55 -6.97
C ARG A 50 -7.00 -5.86 -5.62
N TYR A 51 -5.68 -5.89 -5.56
CA TYR A 51 -4.93 -6.14 -4.34
C TYR A 51 -3.87 -5.07 -4.18
N ARG A 52 -3.68 -4.61 -2.94
CA ARG A 52 -2.60 -3.72 -2.56
C ARG A 52 -1.87 -4.33 -1.39
N PHE A 53 -0.58 -4.57 -1.60
CA PHE A 53 0.33 -5.02 -0.56
C PHE A 53 1.26 -3.86 -0.21
N ILE A 54 1.42 -3.59 1.08
CA ILE A 54 2.33 -2.60 1.61
C ILE A 54 3.25 -3.30 2.60
N TYR A 55 4.55 -3.30 2.29
CA TYR A 55 5.58 -3.70 3.23
C TYR A 55 6.27 -2.45 3.78
N ASN A 56 6.13 -2.25 5.09
CA ASN A 56 6.87 -1.25 5.82
C ASN A 56 8.09 -1.92 6.43
N ALA A 57 9.29 -1.48 6.03
CA ALA A 57 10.56 -1.97 6.55
C ALA A 57 11.27 -0.83 7.28
N ILE A 58 10.63 -0.33 8.34
CA ILE A 58 10.88 0.99 8.93
C ILE A 58 10.66 2.06 7.86
N PHE A 59 9.62 2.87 8.04
CA PHE A 59 9.18 3.80 7.02
C PHE A 59 10.27 4.78 6.58
N SER A 60 11.14 5.22 7.50
CA SER A 60 12.29 6.09 7.21
C SER A 60 13.43 5.40 6.45
N GLU A 61 13.35 4.09 6.25
CA GLU A 61 14.36 3.30 5.55
C GLU A 61 13.83 2.76 4.23
N GLN A 62 12.67 2.08 4.25
CA GLN A 62 12.03 1.56 3.05
C GLN A 62 10.54 1.29 3.24
N VAL A 63 9.76 1.69 2.24
CA VAL A 63 8.38 1.23 2.03
C VAL A 63 8.29 0.66 0.62
N ARG A 64 7.67 -0.51 0.50
CA ARG A 64 7.41 -1.17 -0.79
C ARG A 64 5.93 -1.40 -0.96
N THR A 65 5.41 -1.08 -2.14
CA THR A 65 4.03 -1.34 -2.52
C THR A 65 3.99 -2.30 -3.71
N TYR A 66 2.95 -3.13 -3.73
CA TYR A 66 2.58 -3.91 -4.90
C TYR A 66 1.09 -3.68 -5.14
N GLU A 67 0.75 -3.09 -6.28
CA GLU A 67 -0.63 -3.00 -6.75
C GLU A 67 -0.87 -4.04 -7.82
N ILE A 68 -1.91 -4.86 -7.63
CA ILE A 68 -2.21 -5.96 -8.53
C ILE A 68 -3.65 -5.79 -8.99
N ASN A 69 -3.82 -5.60 -10.29
CA ASN A 69 -5.12 -5.43 -10.93
C ASN A 69 -5.40 -6.67 -11.77
N GLY A 70 -6.42 -7.44 -11.41
CA GLY A 70 -6.88 -8.59 -12.17
C GLY A 70 -7.55 -8.18 -13.47
N LEU A 71 -7.45 -9.04 -14.48
CA LEU A 71 -8.17 -8.88 -15.74
C LEU A 71 -9.66 -9.25 -15.55
N PRO A 72 -10.58 -8.63 -16.33
CA PRO A 72 -12.02 -8.90 -16.20
C PRO A 72 -12.43 -10.35 -16.49
N ASP A 73 -11.65 -11.06 -17.30
CA ASP A 73 -11.88 -12.48 -17.64
C ASP A 73 -11.42 -13.43 -16.52
N GLY A 74 -10.79 -12.90 -15.46
CA GLY A 74 -10.23 -13.67 -14.35
C GLY A 74 -8.99 -14.49 -14.73
N GLY A 75 -8.48 -14.31 -15.95
CA GLY A 75 -7.33 -15.02 -16.49
C GLY A 75 -6.06 -14.60 -15.78
N GLY A 76 -5.66 -13.33 -15.86
CA GLY A 76 -4.40 -12.87 -15.28
C GLY A 76 -4.52 -11.52 -14.60
N GLY A 77 -3.46 -10.73 -14.68
CA GLY A 77 -3.45 -9.38 -14.12
C GLY A 77 -2.23 -8.57 -14.52
N MET A 78 -2.10 -7.41 -13.90
CA MET A 78 -0.92 -6.57 -13.95
C MET A 78 -0.45 -6.34 -12.52
N ILE A 79 0.84 -6.53 -12.28
CA ILE A 79 1.50 -6.12 -11.03
C ILE A 79 2.30 -4.84 -11.27
N ASP A 80 2.15 -3.90 -10.36
CA ASP A 80 2.90 -2.66 -10.29
C ASP A 80 3.63 -2.61 -8.95
N ALA A 81 4.93 -2.86 -9.00
CA ALA A 81 5.80 -2.87 -7.83
C ALA A 81 6.52 -1.52 -7.74
N GLU A 82 6.45 -0.88 -6.59
CA GLU A 82 7.14 0.39 -6.35
C GLU A 82 7.86 0.42 -5.01
N ILE A 83 9.05 1.00 -5.00
CA ILE A 83 9.92 1.08 -3.82
C ILE A 83 10.32 2.53 -3.58
N LEU A 84 10.06 3.06 -2.38
CA LEU A 84 10.88 4.13 -1.83
C LEU A 84 11.81 3.57 -0.79
N SER A 85 13.06 4.02 -0.87
CA SER A 85 14.03 3.74 0.17
C SER A 85 15.02 4.88 0.26
N SER A 86 15.50 5.13 1.48
CA SER A 86 16.66 5.99 1.74
C SER A 86 17.90 5.56 0.95
N LYS A 87 18.01 4.26 0.64
CA LYS A 87 19.11 3.69 -0.16
C LYS A 87 18.96 3.92 -1.67
N VAL A 88 17.74 4.19 -2.13
CA VAL A 88 17.43 4.42 -3.56
C VAL A 88 17.41 5.92 -3.87
N SER A 89 16.89 6.73 -2.95
CA SER A 89 16.95 8.20 -3.02
C SER A 89 17.16 8.78 -1.62
N PRO A 90 18.23 9.55 -1.38
CA PRO A 90 18.44 10.23 -0.09
C PRO A 90 17.32 11.25 0.21
N ASP A 91 16.63 11.74 -0.83
CA ASP A 91 15.53 12.70 -0.72
C ASP A 91 14.15 12.01 -0.68
N PHE A 92 14.07 10.68 -0.47
CA PHE A 92 12.80 9.98 -0.57
C PHE A 92 11.73 10.45 0.45
N LEU A 93 12.14 10.93 1.63
CA LEU A 93 11.21 11.54 2.60
C LEU A 93 10.64 12.87 2.09
N LEU A 94 11.38 13.61 1.25
CA LEU A 94 10.87 14.79 0.53
C LEU A 94 9.90 14.38 -0.58
N HIS A 95 10.05 13.17 -1.13
CA HIS A 95 9.17 12.60 -2.14
C HIS A 95 7.95 11.86 -1.57
N PHE A 96 7.98 11.49 -0.28
CA PHE A 96 6.89 10.81 0.40
C PHE A 96 5.53 11.51 0.24
N PRO A 97 5.44 12.86 0.29
CA PRO A 97 4.17 13.49 0.04
C PRO A 97 3.60 13.19 -1.38
N ASN A 98 4.46 12.97 -2.38
CA ASN A 98 4.05 12.69 -3.76
C ASN A 98 3.93 11.18 -4.07
N TRP A 99 4.06 10.32 -3.05
CA TRP A 99 3.95 8.87 -3.18
C TRP A 99 2.46 8.45 -3.25
N PRO A 100 2.06 7.49 -4.11
CA PRO A 100 2.88 6.44 -4.73
C PRO A 100 3.34 6.65 -6.19
N TRP A 101 4.12 7.69 -6.50
CA TRP A 101 4.61 7.88 -7.89
C TRP A 101 6.03 8.46 -7.99
N SER A 102 6.92 8.14 -7.05
CA SER A 102 8.21 8.84 -6.92
C SER A 102 9.40 7.93 -6.62
N GLY A 103 9.20 6.60 -6.62
CA GLY A 103 10.26 5.64 -6.32
C GLY A 103 10.68 4.80 -7.52
N LYS A 104 11.45 3.75 -7.25
CA LYS A 104 11.83 2.78 -8.28
C LYS A 104 10.63 1.87 -8.55
N ARG A 105 10.16 1.90 -9.79
CA ARG A 105 8.94 1.22 -10.24
C ARG A 105 9.24 0.13 -11.26
N ALA A 106 8.47 -0.96 -11.23
CA ALA A 106 8.45 -1.96 -12.27
C ALA A 106 7.03 -2.51 -12.45
N VAL A 107 6.59 -2.57 -13.69
CA VAL A 107 5.27 -3.10 -14.07
C VAL A 107 5.47 -4.38 -14.87
N ALA A 108 4.72 -5.43 -14.54
CA ALA A 108 4.75 -6.70 -15.26
C ALA A 108 3.34 -7.28 -15.42
N GLN A 109 3.16 -8.08 -16.46
CA GLN A 109 1.95 -8.86 -16.65
C GLN A 109 2.04 -10.14 -15.80
N LEU A 110 0.91 -10.52 -15.21
CA LEU A 110 0.72 -11.80 -14.53
C LEU A 110 -0.14 -12.70 -15.41
N ASN A 111 0.29 -13.94 -15.59
CA ASN A 111 -0.56 -14.99 -16.14
C ASN A 111 -1.43 -15.62 -15.05
N ASP A 112 -2.28 -16.54 -15.49
CA ASP A 112 -3.31 -17.17 -14.67
C ASP A 112 -2.77 -18.04 -13.55
N VAL A 113 -1.65 -18.72 -13.83
CA VAL A 113 -0.97 -19.54 -12.84
C VAL A 113 -0.35 -18.66 -11.75
N GLU A 114 0.27 -17.54 -12.13
CA GLU A 114 0.87 -16.58 -11.20
C GLU A 114 -0.19 -15.89 -10.34
N MET A 115 -1.29 -15.46 -10.95
CA MET A 115 -2.40 -14.83 -10.24
C MET A 115 -3.05 -15.79 -9.23
N ASN A 116 -3.26 -17.05 -9.62
CA ASN A 116 -3.81 -18.06 -8.72
C ASN A 116 -2.82 -18.43 -7.60
N LEU A 117 -1.52 -18.51 -7.89
CA LEU A 117 -0.48 -18.77 -6.88
C LEU A 117 -0.45 -17.64 -5.84
N LEU A 118 -0.54 -16.38 -6.28
CA LEU A 118 -0.64 -15.25 -5.37
C LEU A 118 -1.86 -15.37 -4.46
N ARG A 119 -3.06 -15.56 -5.02
CA ARG A 119 -4.30 -15.67 -4.25
C ARG A 119 -4.25 -16.82 -3.24
N THR A 120 -3.81 -18.00 -3.65
CA THR A 120 -3.70 -19.16 -2.75
C THR A 120 -2.67 -18.95 -1.65
N SER A 121 -1.55 -18.27 -1.94
CA SER A 121 -0.56 -17.91 -0.92
C SER A 121 -1.08 -16.85 0.06
N LEU A 122 -1.93 -15.94 -0.42
CA LEU A 122 -2.57 -14.91 0.39
C LEU A 122 -3.62 -15.53 1.33
N GLU A 123 -4.45 -16.43 0.82
CA GLU A 123 -5.39 -17.24 1.60
C GLU A 123 -4.65 -18.07 2.66
N ALA A 124 -3.59 -18.77 2.28
CA ALA A 124 -2.77 -19.57 3.19
C ALA A 124 -2.04 -18.75 4.27
N SER A 125 -2.01 -17.42 4.13
CA SER A 125 -1.48 -16.49 5.14
C SER A 125 -2.55 -15.98 6.11
N GLY A 126 -3.81 -16.42 5.96
CA GLY A 126 -4.95 -16.00 6.79
C GLY A 126 -5.56 -14.66 6.36
N PHE A 127 -5.30 -14.18 5.14
CA PHE A 127 -5.75 -12.84 4.71
C PHE A 127 -7.26 -12.65 4.78
N PHE A 128 -8.03 -13.67 4.38
CA PHE A 128 -9.49 -13.62 4.34
C PHE A 128 -10.16 -13.92 5.69
N ASP A 129 -9.38 -14.18 6.74
CA ASP A 129 -9.90 -14.29 8.10
C ASP A 129 -10.41 -12.93 8.61
N SER A 130 -11.05 -12.93 9.78
CA SER A 130 -11.52 -11.68 10.41
C SER A 130 -10.39 -10.66 10.54
N PRO A 131 -10.63 -9.37 10.22
CA PRO A 131 -9.61 -8.34 10.38
C PRO A 131 -9.10 -8.30 11.83
N PRO A 132 -7.78 -8.10 12.04
CA PRO A 132 -7.19 -8.12 13.37
C PRO A 132 -7.43 -6.76 14.06
N LEU A 133 -8.67 -6.54 14.51
CA LEU A 133 -9.10 -5.30 15.15
C LEU A 133 -8.21 -4.93 16.34
N GLY A 134 -7.90 -3.64 16.48
CA GLY A 134 -7.02 -3.11 17.51
C GLY A 134 -5.52 -3.31 17.23
N LYS A 135 -5.13 -4.00 16.15
CA LYS A 135 -3.73 -4.17 15.78
C LYS A 135 -3.15 -2.82 15.36
N ILE A 136 -2.04 -2.43 16.01
CA ILE A 136 -1.31 -1.20 15.74
C ILE A 136 -0.18 -1.45 14.75
N LEU A 137 -0.10 -0.60 13.74
CA LEU A 137 0.94 -0.52 12.73
C LEU A 137 1.80 0.69 13.05
N ASP A 138 2.96 0.43 13.64
CA ASP A 138 3.95 1.46 13.90
C ASP A 138 4.82 1.65 12.67
N SER A 139 4.86 2.87 12.17
CA SER A 139 5.71 3.25 11.05
C SER A 139 7.22 2.99 11.29
N HIS A 140 7.68 2.92 12.54
CA HIS A 140 9.01 2.49 12.93
C HIS A 140 9.05 0.99 13.32
N SER A 141 8.44 0.13 12.51
CA SER A 141 8.46 -1.32 12.70
C SER A 141 8.43 -2.06 11.35
N PHE A 142 8.48 -3.40 11.38
CA PHE A 142 8.30 -4.22 10.19
C PHE A 142 6.87 -4.76 10.15
N TYR A 143 6.13 -4.46 9.08
CA TYR A 143 4.80 -5.01 8.91
C TYR A 143 4.41 -5.16 7.44
N TRP A 144 3.52 -6.11 7.20
CA TRP A 144 2.71 -6.18 5.99
C TRP A 144 1.31 -5.69 6.30
N LEU A 145 0.81 -4.79 5.46
CA LEU A 145 -0.60 -4.41 5.40
C LEU A 145 -1.09 -4.77 4.00
N VAL A 146 -2.17 -5.53 3.93
CA VAL A 146 -2.77 -5.92 2.65
C VAL A 146 -4.22 -5.49 2.65
N SER A 147 -4.65 -4.87 1.56
CA SER A 147 -6.04 -4.60 1.26
C SER A 147 -6.40 -5.19 -0.10
N ALA A 148 -7.63 -5.66 -0.24
CA ALA A 148 -8.10 -6.21 -1.49
C ALA A 148 -9.57 -5.93 -1.72
N CYS A 149 -9.92 -5.78 -2.99
CA CYS A 149 -11.25 -5.98 -3.48
C CYS A 149 -11.32 -7.35 -4.17
N GLU A 150 -12.00 -8.32 -3.56
CA GLU A 150 -12.20 -9.63 -4.18
C GLU A 150 -13.63 -10.13 -3.95
N GLY A 151 -14.26 -10.64 -5.01
CA GLY A 151 -15.65 -11.10 -4.95
C GLY A 151 -16.63 -10.02 -4.50
N ASN A 152 -16.38 -8.76 -4.89
CA ASN A 152 -17.14 -7.57 -4.48
C ASN A 152 -17.16 -7.32 -2.97
N ARG A 153 -16.18 -7.86 -2.24
CA ARG A 153 -15.97 -7.58 -0.82
C ARG A 153 -14.60 -6.95 -0.62
N PHE A 154 -14.58 -5.94 0.23
CA PHE A 154 -13.34 -5.34 0.69
C PHE A 154 -12.77 -6.18 1.84
N HIS A 155 -11.48 -6.46 1.76
CA HIS A 155 -10.71 -7.20 2.76
C HIS A 155 -9.51 -6.37 3.19
N LEU A 156 -9.17 -6.42 4.48
CA LEU A 156 -8.00 -5.75 5.06
C LEU A 156 -7.41 -6.65 6.14
N ASN A 157 -6.10 -6.91 6.07
CA ASN A 157 -5.40 -7.64 7.11
C ASN A 157 -3.97 -7.11 7.25
N ALA A 158 -3.37 -7.33 8.42
CA ALA A 158 -1.99 -7.00 8.67
C ALA A 158 -1.26 -8.01 9.55
N TRP A 159 0.02 -8.13 9.27
CA TRP A 159 0.98 -8.95 10.00
C TRP A 159 2.10 -8.03 10.47
N VAL A 160 2.39 -8.05 11.77
CA VAL A 160 3.39 -7.17 12.39
C VAL A 160 4.49 -8.03 12.98
N HIS A 161 5.74 -7.68 12.71
CA HIS A 161 6.88 -8.34 13.31
C HIS A 161 7.20 -7.73 14.69
N PRO A 162 7.64 -8.54 15.67
CA PRO A 162 7.69 -10.00 15.64
C PRO A 162 6.34 -10.60 16.03
N SER A 163 5.82 -11.53 15.21
CA SER A 163 4.67 -12.36 15.59
C SER A 163 4.68 -13.71 14.87
N PRO A 164 4.04 -14.76 15.43
CA PRO A 164 3.90 -16.04 14.75
C PRO A 164 3.18 -15.92 13.41
N GLU A 165 2.16 -15.06 13.29
CA GLU A 165 1.44 -14.84 12.04
C GLU A 165 2.35 -14.20 10.99
N PHE A 166 3.18 -13.24 11.38
CA PHE A 166 4.16 -12.63 10.48
C PHE A 166 5.20 -13.64 9.98
N ALA A 167 5.70 -14.50 10.87
CA ALA A 167 6.66 -15.54 10.51
C ALA A 167 6.07 -16.62 9.59
N ASN A 168 4.74 -16.76 9.54
CA ASN A 168 4.04 -17.78 8.77
C ASN A 168 3.45 -17.28 7.44
N ILE A 169 3.73 -16.03 7.05
CA ILE A 169 3.25 -15.48 5.77
C ILE A 169 3.79 -16.32 4.60
N ARG A 170 2.92 -16.64 3.64
CA ARG A 170 3.23 -17.46 2.45
C ARG A 170 3.34 -16.67 1.15
N PHE A 171 2.79 -15.45 1.10
CA PHE A 171 2.79 -14.65 -0.13
C PHE A 171 4.10 -13.90 -0.41
N VAL A 172 5.00 -13.76 0.58
CA VAL A 172 6.24 -12.96 0.40
C VAL A 172 7.12 -13.53 -0.71
N ASP A 173 7.36 -14.85 -0.71
CA ASP A 173 8.18 -15.51 -1.72
C ASP A 173 7.57 -15.40 -3.13
N VAL A 174 6.23 -15.38 -3.23
CA VAL A 174 5.53 -15.20 -4.49
C VAL A 174 5.74 -13.78 -4.99
N LEU A 175 5.51 -12.76 -4.15
CA LEU A 175 5.73 -11.36 -4.52
C LEU A 175 7.17 -11.08 -4.94
N GLN A 176 8.16 -11.62 -4.22
CA GLN A 176 9.57 -11.44 -4.56
C GLN A 176 9.93 -11.98 -5.95
N ARG A 177 9.31 -13.09 -6.37
CA ARG A 177 9.52 -13.64 -7.74
C ARG A 177 8.88 -12.76 -8.81
N LEU A 178 7.71 -12.20 -8.50
CA LEU A 178 6.97 -11.32 -9.40
C LEU A 178 7.53 -9.88 -9.42
N ASP A 179 8.36 -9.51 -8.44
CA ASP A 179 8.96 -8.19 -8.32
C ASP A 179 9.95 -7.92 -9.48
N GLY A 180 9.52 -7.04 -10.39
CA GLY A 180 10.30 -6.58 -11.53
C GLY A 180 11.40 -5.56 -11.16
N THR A 181 11.37 -4.96 -9.96
CA THR A 181 12.33 -3.92 -9.57
C THR A 181 13.73 -4.48 -9.34
N LYS A 182 13.84 -5.78 -9.07
CA LYS A 182 15.09 -6.51 -8.76
C LYS A 182 15.85 -5.94 -7.56
N VAL A 183 15.15 -5.25 -6.66
CA VAL A 183 15.71 -4.80 -5.37
C VAL A 183 15.34 -5.81 -4.30
N ALA A 184 16.34 -6.30 -3.55
CA ALA A 184 16.10 -7.22 -2.45
C ALA A 184 15.11 -6.63 -1.44
N LEU A 185 14.18 -7.45 -0.96
CA LEU A 185 13.30 -7.08 0.14
C LEU A 185 14.13 -7.02 1.43
N PRO A 186 14.07 -5.95 2.22
CA PRO A 186 14.70 -5.92 3.53
C PRO A 186 14.20 -7.07 4.40
N GLU A 187 15.10 -7.73 5.11
CA GLU A 187 14.72 -8.73 6.11
C GLU A 187 14.18 -8.03 7.36
N ALA A 188 13.08 -8.55 7.90
CA ALA A 188 12.58 -8.09 9.19
C ALA A 188 13.56 -8.50 10.30
N ARG A 189 13.85 -7.56 11.20
CA ARG A 189 14.73 -7.77 12.35
C ARG A 189 14.05 -7.35 13.63
N ASP A 190 14.45 -7.98 14.73
CA ASP A 190 14.13 -7.48 16.05
C ASP A 190 14.75 -6.09 16.22
N LEU A 191 13.94 -5.15 16.69
CA LEU A 191 14.39 -3.80 17.04
C LEU A 191 14.85 -3.80 18.50
N PRO A 192 15.99 -3.16 18.83
CA PRO A 192 16.40 -3.01 20.22
C PRO A 192 15.34 -2.20 21.00
N ALA A 193 15.27 -2.41 22.31
CA ALA A 193 14.28 -1.78 23.17
C ALA A 193 14.25 -0.24 22.99
N GLU A 194 15.41 0.38 22.78
CA GLU A 194 15.55 1.82 22.53
C GLU A 194 14.90 2.31 21.22
N GLU A 195 14.93 1.49 20.15
CA GLU A 195 14.25 1.81 18.88
C GLU A 195 12.74 1.58 18.98
N THR A 196 12.31 0.56 19.75
CA THR A 196 10.89 0.30 19.98
C THR A 196 10.25 1.34 20.91
N GLU A 197 10.97 1.80 21.93
CA GLU A 197 10.47 2.76 22.91
C GLU A 197 10.22 4.10 22.23
N PHE A 198 8.95 4.49 22.11
CA PHE A 198 8.61 5.82 21.66
C PHE A 198 8.99 6.83 22.75
N ARG A 199 10.13 7.50 22.58
CA ARG A 199 10.49 8.68 23.37
C ARG A 199 10.06 9.93 22.59
N PRO A 200 8.98 10.63 23.01
CA PRO A 200 8.61 11.89 22.37
C PRO A 200 9.78 12.86 22.52
N ARG A 201 10.49 13.13 21.42
CA ARG A 201 11.54 14.15 21.39
C ARG A 201 10.87 15.52 21.48
N PRO A 202 11.40 16.48 22.25
CA PRO A 202 10.85 17.83 22.26
C PRO A 202 10.83 18.40 20.83
N ALA A 203 9.69 18.98 20.44
CA ALA A 203 9.35 19.44 19.08
C ALA A 203 10.39 20.36 18.42
N VAL A 204 11.30 20.95 19.21
CA VAL A 204 12.36 21.87 18.76
C VAL A 204 13.51 21.13 18.03
N ALA A 205 13.60 19.80 18.11
CA ALA A 205 14.70 19.02 17.54
C ALA A 205 14.42 18.38 16.15
N GLN A 206 13.31 18.71 15.50
CA GLN A 206 12.96 18.14 14.18
C GLN A 206 13.36 19.07 13.03
N ASP A 207 14.63 19.42 12.95
CA ASP A 207 15.18 20.03 11.73
C ASP A 207 15.47 18.90 10.72
N GLY A 208 14.53 18.65 9.80
CA GLY A 208 14.64 17.64 8.73
C GLY A 208 14.35 16.18 9.10
N GLY A 209 13.76 15.92 10.28
CA GLY A 209 13.50 14.56 10.78
C GLY A 209 12.27 13.86 10.17
N TYR A 210 12.34 12.53 10.10
CA TYR A 210 11.21 11.67 9.75
C TYR A 210 10.10 11.71 10.83
N PHE A 211 8.84 11.77 10.39
CA PHE A 211 7.65 11.77 11.24
C PHE A 211 7.16 10.34 11.55
N ARG A 212 7.31 9.87 12.79
CA ARG A 212 6.74 8.59 13.25
C ARG A 212 5.22 8.71 13.41
N PHE A 213 4.49 7.77 12.82
CA PHE A 213 3.04 7.65 12.91
C PHE A 213 2.62 6.24 13.34
N PHE A 214 1.36 6.14 13.77
CA PHE A 214 0.71 4.88 14.10
C PHE A 214 -0.60 4.78 13.31
N ALA A 215 -0.96 3.56 12.89
CA ALA A 215 -2.29 3.27 12.36
C ALA A 215 -2.87 2.06 13.09
N GLU A 216 -4.16 2.10 13.40
CA GLU A 216 -4.86 0.99 14.06
C GLU A 216 -5.91 0.40 13.13
N ILE A 217 -5.99 -0.93 13.07
CA ILE A 217 -7.06 -1.62 12.36
C ILE A 217 -8.36 -1.51 13.16
N VAL A 218 -9.38 -0.93 12.52
CA VAL A 218 -10.72 -0.71 13.06
C VAL A 218 -11.76 -1.38 12.15
N PRO A 219 -13.02 -1.59 12.60
CA PRO A 219 -14.00 -2.38 11.84
C PRO A 219 -14.17 -1.99 10.37
N ASP A 220 -14.10 -0.69 10.06
CA ASP A 220 -14.32 -0.17 8.70
C ASP A 220 -13.01 0.25 7.99
N GLY A 221 -11.83 -0.15 8.49
CA GLY A 221 -10.56 0.11 7.83
C GLY A 221 -9.42 0.46 8.79
N LEU A 222 -8.79 1.62 8.59
CA LEU A 222 -7.69 2.10 9.40
C LEU A 222 -8.01 3.44 10.05
N ARG A 223 -7.71 3.53 11.34
CA ARG A 223 -7.65 4.80 12.07
C ARG A 223 -6.20 5.21 12.21
N ALA A 224 -5.78 6.21 11.46
CA ALA A 224 -4.43 6.75 11.54
C ALA A 224 -4.33 7.83 12.62
N ALA A 225 -3.28 7.76 13.41
CA ALA A 225 -2.88 8.80 14.35
C ALA A 225 -1.46 9.25 13.99
N ALA A 226 -1.38 10.43 13.37
CA ALA A 226 -0.17 11.20 13.30
C ALA A 226 0.01 11.88 14.68
N TRP A 227 0.97 11.42 15.49
CA TRP A 227 1.30 12.12 16.73
C TRP A 227 2.29 13.27 16.43
N PRO A 228 1.89 14.54 16.57
CA PRO A 228 2.76 15.70 16.33
C PRO A 228 3.98 15.73 17.24
#